data_AF-A0A7Y7CTL4-F1
#
_entry.id   AF-A0A7Y7CTL4-F1
#
_cell.length_a   1.000
_cell.length_b   1.000
_cell.length_c   1.000
_cell.angle_alpha   90.00
_cell.angle_beta   90.00
_cell.angle_gamma   90.00
#
_symmetry.space_group_name_H-M   'P 1'
#
loop_
_entity.id
_entity.type
_entity.pdbx_description
1 polymer ?
#
loop_
_entity_poly.entity_id
_entity_poly.type
_entity_poly.pdbx_seq_one_letter_code
_entity_poly.pdbx_strand_id
1 'polypeptide(L)'
;MSKRAKLPVWADVALIPLINVTLAFLAAGVVVALIGENPLAAVEVLIRGAFGYDEGVGYTLYYTTNFIFTGLAVAVAFHAGLFNIGGEGQAYIGGLGVGLVCLALDRLLPWWLLLPVAISAGMLFGAAWAFIPGYLQAYRGSHIVITTIMFNFIASALMVYLLVNILIKPGQMAPETRDIADSASLPLMHELFAQFGIKITQTPLNLSIFVALLASFLV
;
A
#
# COMPACT_ATOMS: atom_id res chain seq x y z
N MET A 1 -27.30 -11.69 24.50
CA MET A 1 -26.65 -11.61 23.17
C MET A 1 -26.87 -12.94 22.48
N SER A 2 -27.69 -13.00 21.44
CA SER A 2 -27.96 -14.23 20.69
C SER A 2 -26.65 -14.79 20.13
N LYS A 3 -26.33 -16.07 20.41
CA LYS A 3 -25.20 -16.77 19.79
C LYS A 3 -25.45 -16.74 18.28
N ARG A 4 -24.72 -15.90 17.54
CA ARG A 4 -24.71 -15.97 16.07
C ARG A 4 -24.39 -17.42 15.70
N ALA A 5 -25.28 -18.08 14.98
CA ALA A 5 -24.98 -19.37 14.39
C ALA A 5 -23.72 -19.19 13.55
N LYS A 6 -22.63 -19.89 13.91
CA LYS A 6 -21.42 -19.88 13.10
C LYS A 6 -21.80 -20.49 11.76
N LEU A 7 -21.66 -19.71 10.70
CA LEU A 7 -21.88 -20.20 9.35
C LEU A 7 -20.83 -21.30 9.07
N PRO A 8 -21.13 -22.26 8.21
CA PRO A 8 -20.14 -23.24 7.79
C PRO A 8 -19.01 -22.51 7.05
N VAL A 9 -17.76 -22.94 7.27
CA VAL A 9 -16.54 -22.24 6.78
C VAL A 9 -16.59 -21.95 5.27
N TRP A 10 -17.15 -22.85 4.47
CA TRP A 10 -17.31 -22.64 3.02
C TRP A 10 -18.24 -21.46 2.69
N ALA A 11 -19.26 -21.22 3.51
CA ALA A 11 -20.18 -20.11 3.32
C ALA A 11 -19.50 -18.78 3.66
N ASP A 12 -18.73 -18.74 4.75
CA ASP A 12 -17.97 -17.54 5.13
C ASP A 12 -16.84 -17.21 4.14
N VAL A 13 -16.13 -18.22 3.64
CA VAL A 13 -14.95 -18.04 2.79
C VAL A 13 -15.32 -17.85 1.30
N ALA A 14 -16.35 -18.52 0.80
CA ALA A 14 -16.67 -18.52 -0.63
C ALA A 14 -18.03 -17.88 -0.93
N LEU A 15 -19.10 -18.28 -0.23
CA LEU A 15 -20.45 -17.84 -0.56
C LEU A 15 -20.66 -16.35 -0.28
N ILE A 16 -20.28 -15.86 0.91
CA ILE A 16 -20.46 -14.45 1.28
C ILE A 16 -19.68 -13.52 0.34
N PRO A 17 -18.36 -13.73 0.09
CA PRO A 17 -17.63 -12.91 -0.86
C PRO A 17 -18.22 -12.95 -2.27
N LEU A 18 -18.64 -14.13 -2.75
CA LEU A 18 -19.24 -14.27 -4.07
C LEU A 18 -20.55 -13.46 -4.18
N ILE A 19 -21.42 -13.53 -3.17
CA ILE A 19 -22.65 -12.74 -3.11
C ILE A 19 -22.32 -11.24 -3.11
N ASN A 20 -21.37 -10.81 -2.28
CA ASN A 20 -20.99 -9.39 -2.18
C ASN A 20 -20.44 -8.87 -3.51
N VAL A 21 -19.55 -9.63 -4.16
CA VAL A 21 -18.99 -9.28 -5.47
C VAL A 21 -20.09 -9.22 -6.54
N THR A 22 -20.99 -10.21 -6.56
CA THR A 22 -22.11 -10.25 -7.52
C THR A 22 -23.02 -9.04 -7.32
N LEU A 23 -23.40 -8.72 -6.08
CA LEU A 23 -24.22 -7.55 -5.76
C LEU A 23 -23.52 -6.24 -6.12
N ALA A 24 -22.21 -6.14 -5.91
CA ALA A 24 -21.43 -4.97 -6.31
C ALA A 24 -21.44 -4.79 -7.83
N PHE A 25 -21.24 -5.86 -8.61
CA PHE A 25 -21.33 -5.81 -10.08
C PHE A 25 -22.73 -5.47 -10.57
N LEU A 26 -23.78 -5.99 -9.93
CA LEU A 26 -25.16 -5.64 -10.26
C LEU A 26 -25.45 -4.17 -9.98
N ALA A 27 -25.05 -3.67 -8.80
CA ALA A 27 -25.23 -2.27 -8.43
C ALA A 27 -24.46 -1.33 -9.36
N ALA A 28 -23.18 -1.61 -9.63
CA ALA A 28 -22.36 -0.86 -10.57
C ALA A 28 -22.96 -0.93 -11.99
N GLY A 29 -23.43 -2.11 -12.42
CA GLY A 29 -24.05 -2.29 -13.72
C GLY A 29 -25.34 -1.50 -13.89
N VAL A 30 -26.17 -1.39 -12.84
CA VAL A 30 -27.35 -0.50 -12.85
C VAL A 30 -26.92 0.95 -13.08
N VAL A 31 -25.87 1.42 -12.40
CA VAL A 31 -25.36 2.79 -12.60
C VAL A 31 -24.86 3.00 -14.03
N VAL A 32 -24.10 2.05 -14.59
CA VAL A 32 -23.62 2.11 -15.98
C VAL A 32 -24.80 2.17 -16.96
N ALA A 33 -25.82 1.33 -16.75
CA ALA A 33 -27.02 1.34 -17.58
C ALA A 33 -27.81 2.66 -17.49
N LEU A 34 -27.87 3.27 -16.30
CA LEU A 34 -28.52 4.58 -16.10
C LEU A 34 -27.82 5.73 -16.84
N ILE A 35 -26.51 5.62 -17.06
CA ILE A 35 -25.72 6.59 -17.84
C ILE A 35 -25.87 6.34 -19.36
N GLY A 36 -26.55 5.26 -19.77
CA GLY A 36 -26.79 4.90 -21.16
C GLY A 36 -25.72 3.98 -21.77
N GLU A 37 -24.78 3.49 -20.96
CA GLU A 37 -23.69 2.61 -21.39
C GLU A 37 -24.03 1.13 -21.15
N ASN A 38 -23.36 0.22 -21.87
CA ASN A 38 -23.56 -1.23 -21.70
C ASN A 38 -22.76 -1.78 -20.50
N PRO A 39 -23.42 -2.31 -19.45
CA PRO A 39 -22.73 -2.85 -18.27
C PRO A 39 -21.80 -4.03 -18.57
N LEU A 40 -22.19 -4.91 -19.49
CA LEU A 40 -21.39 -6.07 -19.86
C LEU A 40 -20.13 -5.64 -20.61
N ALA A 41 -20.23 -4.62 -21.47
CA ALA A 41 -19.07 -4.04 -22.13
C ALA A 41 -18.10 -3.40 -21.12
N ALA A 42 -18.63 -2.72 -20.09
CA ALA A 42 -17.79 -2.17 -19.02
C ALA A 42 -17.05 -3.28 -18.25
N VAL A 43 -17.71 -4.40 -17.95
CA VAL A 43 -17.05 -5.57 -17.33
C VAL A 43 -15.98 -6.18 -18.25
N GLU A 44 -16.26 -6.30 -19.56
CA GLU A 44 -15.25 -6.77 -20.52
C GLU A 44 -14.03 -5.86 -20.55
N VAL A 45 -14.22 -4.54 -20.55
CA VAL A 45 -13.13 -3.56 -20.49
C VAL A 45 -12.32 -3.71 -19.20
N LEU A 46 -12.96 -3.92 -18.05
CA LEU A 46 -12.26 -4.16 -16.78
C LEU A 46 -11.40 -5.43 -16.85
N ILE A 47 -11.96 -6.54 -17.35
CA ILE A 47 -11.24 -7.82 -17.45
C ILE A 47 -10.08 -7.72 -18.45
N ARG A 48 -10.31 -7.11 -19.63
CA ARG A 48 -9.25 -6.90 -20.62
C ARG A 48 -8.19 -5.92 -20.14
N GLY A 49 -8.56 -4.88 -19.42
CA GLY A 49 -7.60 -3.94 -18.83
C GLY A 49 -6.72 -4.59 -17.77
N ALA A 50 -7.26 -5.54 -16.99
CA ALA A 50 -6.51 -6.24 -15.96
C ALA A 50 -5.65 -7.40 -16.49
N PHE A 51 -6.15 -8.18 -17.46
CA PHE A 51 -5.53 -9.45 -17.87
C PHE A 51 -5.32 -9.59 -19.39
N GLY A 52 -5.82 -8.65 -20.20
CA GLY A 52 -5.85 -8.80 -21.65
C GLY A 52 -4.49 -8.64 -22.33
N TYR A 53 -3.51 -8.05 -21.65
CA TYR A 53 -2.18 -7.79 -22.18
C TYR A 53 -1.16 -7.66 -21.04
N ASP A 54 0.12 -7.86 -21.35
CA ASP A 54 1.22 -7.94 -20.38
C ASP A 54 1.31 -6.72 -19.45
N GLU A 55 1.06 -5.52 -20.00
CA GLU A 55 1.05 -4.29 -19.21
C GLU A 55 -0.09 -4.27 -18.18
N GLY A 56 -1.30 -4.69 -18.57
CA GLY A 56 -2.44 -4.80 -17.67
C GLY A 56 -2.15 -5.74 -16.49
N VAL A 57 -1.51 -6.88 -16.77
CA VAL A 57 -1.09 -7.82 -15.72
C VAL A 57 -0.04 -7.18 -14.81
N GLY A 58 0.96 -6.48 -15.38
CA GLY A 58 2.00 -5.80 -14.61
C GLY A 58 1.44 -4.74 -13.65
N TYR A 59 0.50 -3.90 -14.11
CA TYR A 59 -0.19 -2.94 -13.25
C TYR A 59 -1.07 -3.62 -12.21
N THR A 60 -1.81 -4.67 -12.58
CA THR A 60 -2.65 -5.44 -11.64
C THR A 60 -1.82 -6.02 -10.49
N LEU A 61 -0.67 -6.62 -10.80
CA LEU A 61 0.25 -7.17 -9.81
C LEU A 61 0.94 -6.07 -8.97
N TYR A 62 1.26 -4.93 -9.57
CA TYR A 62 1.79 -3.77 -8.86
C TYR A 62 0.78 -3.26 -7.80
N TYR A 63 -0.48 -3.07 -8.16
CA TYR A 63 -1.51 -2.67 -7.20
C TYR A 63 -1.81 -3.75 -6.16
N THR A 64 -1.78 -5.02 -6.56
CA THR A 64 -1.95 -6.16 -5.64
C THR A 64 -0.88 -6.15 -4.55
N THR A 65 0.36 -5.82 -4.89
CA THR A 65 1.47 -5.71 -3.92
C THR A 65 1.16 -4.69 -2.82
N ASN A 66 0.64 -3.51 -3.20
CA ASN A 66 0.22 -2.49 -2.24
C ASN A 66 -0.92 -2.99 -1.34
N PHE A 67 -1.94 -3.64 -1.92
CA PHE A 67 -3.06 -4.17 -1.14
C PHE A 67 -2.64 -5.28 -0.17
N ILE A 68 -1.68 -6.14 -0.53
CA ILE A 68 -1.10 -7.13 0.38
C ILE A 68 -0.48 -6.42 1.58
N PHE A 69 0.42 -5.46 1.36
CA PHE A 69 1.06 -4.74 2.47
C PHE A 69 0.07 -3.97 3.34
N THR A 70 -0.92 -3.29 2.74
CA THR A 70 -1.97 -2.60 3.50
C THR A 70 -2.79 -3.58 4.34
N GLY A 71 -3.17 -4.73 3.78
CA GLY A 71 -3.86 -5.78 4.51
C GLY A 71 -3.04 -6.33 5.66
N LEU A 72 -1.75 -6.60 5.44
CA LEU A 72 -0.83 -7.10 6.47
C LEU A 72 -0.62 -6.09 7.60
N ALA A 73 -0.47 -4.80 7.29
CA ALA A 73 -0.33 -3.75 8.30
C ALA A 73 -1.52 -3.73 9.27
N VAL A 74 -2.73 -3.95 8.76
CA VAL A 74 -3.96 -4.06 9.55
C VAL A 74 -4.04 -5.41 10.28
N ALA A 75 -3.73 -6.51 9.61
CA ALA A 75 -3.78 -7.86 10.17
C ALA A 75 -2.85 -8.02 11.38
N VAL A 76 -1.62 -7.51 11.32
CA VAL A 76 -0.66 -7.56 12.44
C VAL A 76 -1.19 -6.83 13.67
N ALA A 77 -1.79 -5.64 13.49
CA ALA A 77 -2.39 -4.89 14.59
C ALA A 77 -3.59 -5.61 15.21
N PHE A 78 -4.42 -6.26 14.39
CA PHE A 78 -5.56 -7.04 14.86
C PHE A 78 -5.15 -8.28 15.67
N HIS A 79 -4.04 -8.93 15.34
CA HIS A 79 -3.50 -10.03 16.15
C HIS A 79 -3.15 -9.58 17.58
N ALA A 80 -2.79 -8.31 17.77
CA ALA A 80 -2.59 -7.71 19.09
C ALA A 80 -3.91 -7.24 19.76
N GLY A 81 -5.07 -7.49 19.16
CA GLY A 81 -6.38 -7.06 19.67
C GLY A 81 -6.63 -5.55 19.55
N LEU A 82 -5.81 -4.83 18.78
CA LEU A 82 -5.90 -3.39 18.61
C LEU A 82 -6.59 -3.04 17.29
N PHE A 83 -7.66 -2.25 17.38
CA PHE A 83 -8.31 -1.68 16.21
C PHE A 83 -7.63 -0.35 15.83
N ASN A 84 -6.47 -0.45 15.18
CA ASN A 84 -5.67 0.68 14.72
C ASN A 84 -6.19 1.21 13.37
N ILE A 85 -6.63 2.47 13.32
CA ILE A 85 -7.04 3.17 12.08
C ILE A 85 -5.96 4.19 11.63
N GLY A 86 -4.84 4.27 12.35
CA GLY A 86 -3.73 5.18 12.09
C GLY A 86 -2.76 4.75 11.00
N GLY A 87 -3.12 3.75 10.19
CA GLY A 87 -2.23 3.17 9.19
C GLY A 87 -1.76 4.19 8.14
N GLU A 88 -2.62 5.14 7.77
CA GLU A 88 -2.27 6.21 6.83
C GLU A 88 -1.16 7.10 7.39
N GLY A 89 -1.28 7.62 8.62
CA GLY A 89 -0.26 8.45 9.23
C GLY A 89 1.06 7.70 9.46
N GLN A 90 0.97 6.41 9.84
CA GLN A 90 2.15 5.54 9.94
C GLN A 90 2.83 5.34 8.59
N ALA A 91 2.07 5.19 7.50
CA ALA A 91 2.60 5.09 6.14
C ALA A 91 3.25 6.41 5.69
N TYR A 92 2.66 7.57 6.01
CA TYR A 92 3.27 8.87 5.74
C TYR A 92 4.65 9.00 6.42
N ILE A 93 4.71 8.77 7.73
CA ILE A 93 5.96 8.95 8.49
C ILE A 93 6.96 7.83 8.20
N GLY A 94 6.51 6.61 7.97
CA GLY A 94 7.36 5.53 7.45
C GLY A 94 7.95 5.86 6.08
N GLY A 95 7.14 6.40 5.17
CA GLY A 95 7.58 6.88 3.86
C GLY A 95 8.59 8.02 3.95
N LEU A 96 8.43 8.93 4.93
CA LEU A 96 9.45 9.95 5.23
C LEU A 96 10.79 9.30 5.62
N GLY A 97 10.78 8.29 6.49
CA GLY A 97 11.99 7.56 6.89
C GLY A 97 12.69 6.90 5.71
N VAL A 98 11.92 6.24 4.83
CA VAL A 98 12.42 5.67 3.57
C VAL A 98 13.03 6.76 2.69
N GLY A 99 12.29 7.85 2.46
CA GLY A 99 12.73 8.97 1.62
C GLY A 99 14.03 9.60 2.11
N LEU A 100 14.14 9.88 3.41
CA LEU A 100 15.36 10.46 4.00
C LEU A 100 16.58 9.55 3.86
N VAL A 101 16.42 8.24 4.09
CA VAL A 101 17.51 7.27 3.93
C VAL A 101 17.92 7.13 2.48
N CYS A 102 16.96 7.02 1.56
CA CYS A 102 17.26 6.97 0.14
C CYS A 102 17.96 8.25 -0.31
N LEU A 103 17.48 9.43 0.06
CA LEU A 103 18.12 10.71 -0.29
C LEU A 103 19.50 10.91 0.35
N ALA A 104 19.80 10.26 1.48
CA ALA A 104 21.10 10.34 2.12
C ALA A 104 22.12 9.36 1.52
N LEU A 105 21.66 8.17 1.10
CA LEU A 105 22.54 7.04 0.76
C LEU A 105 22.45 6.59 -0.71
N ASP A 106 21.59 7.20 -1.53
CA ASP A 106 21.36 6.79 -2.93
C ASP A 106 22.61 6.77 -3.81
N ARG A 107 23.56 7.66 -3.55
CA ARG A 107 24.84 7.74 -4.26
C ARG A 107 25.94 6.85 -3.67
N LEU A 108 25.72 6.30 -2.47
CA LEU A 108 26.71 5.55 -1.72
C LEU A 108 26.46 4.04 -1.78
N LEU A 109 25.19 3.64 -1.76
CA LEU A 109 24.77 2.25 -1.70
C LEU A 109 24.02 1.84 -2.96
N PRO A 110 24.27 0.65 -3.50
CA PRO A 110 23.44 0.06 -4.54
C PRO A 110 22.08 -0.36 -3.97
N TRP A 111 21.07 -0.49 -4.85
CA TRP A 111 19.69 -0.79 -4.47
C TRP A 111 19.53 -2.00 -3.53
N TRP A 112 20.32 -3.07 -3.68
CA TRP A 112 20.18 -4.29 -2.86
C TRP A 112 20.62 -4.11 -1.41
N LEU A 113 21.58 -3.21 -1.14
CA LEU A 113 21.98 -2.82 0.22
C LEU A 113 21.09 -1.71 0.77
N LEU A 114 20.65 -0.80 -0.10
CA LEU A 114 19.76 0.28 0.30
C LEU A 114 18.37 -0.21 0.69
N LEU A 115 17.84 -1.23 0.01
CA LEU A 115 16.52 -1.80 0.26
C LEU A 115 16.30 -2.22 1.73
N PRO A 116 17.12 -3.09 2.35
CA PRO A 116 16.93 -3.47 3.76
C PRO A 116 17.08 -2.28 4.72
N VAL A 117 17.96 -1.32 4.42
CA VAL A 117 18.14 -0.12 5.24
C VAL A 117 16.90 0.79 5.15
N ALA A 118 16.36 0.97 3.95
CA ALA A 118 15.13 1.72 3.70
C ALA A 118 13.91 1.06 4.38
N ILE A 119 13.76 -0.26 4.26
CA ILE A 119 12.70 -1.02 4.96
C ILE A 119 12.82 -0.81 6.47
N SER A 120 14.03 -0.94 7.02
CA SER A 120 14.29 -0.75 8.45
C SER A 120 13.96 0.69 8.89
N ALA A 121 14.30 1.69 8.09
CA ALA A 121 13.97 3.08 8.36
C ALA A 121 12.45 3.32 8.34
N GLY A 122 11.75 2.77 7.35
CA GLY A 122 10.29 2.84 7.30
C GLY A 122 9.62 2.18 8.51
N MET A 123 10.11 1.01 8.92
CA MET A 123 9.65 0.32 10.13
C MET A 123 9.90 1.16 11.39
N LEU A 124 11.10 1.72 11.57
CA LEU A 124 11.45 2.53 12.73
C LEU A 124 10.62 3.81 12.83
N PHE A 125 10.46 4.52 11.72
CA PHE A 125 9.69 5.77 11.68
C PHE A 125 8.19 5.50 11.87
N GLY A 126 7.65 4.49 11.19
CA GLY A 126 6.26 4.07 11.37
C GLY A 126 5.98 3.61 12.80
N ALA A 127 6.88 2.82 13.39
CA ALA A 127 6.79 2.37 14.77
C ALA A 127 6.90 3.53 15.76
N ALA A 128 7.82 4.47 15.55
CA ALA A 128 7.94 5.68 16.37
C ALA A 128 6.67 6.53 16.32
N TRP A 129 6.01 6.60 15.15
CA TRP A 129 4.73 7.30 15.02
C TRP A 129 3.60 6.56 15.74
N ALA A 130 3.51 5.24 15.56
CA ALA A 130 2.51 4.39 16.21
C ALA A 130 2.68 4.32 17.73
N PHE A 131 3.91 4.46 18.21
CA PHE A 131 4.26 4.42 19.63
C PHE A 131 3.54 5.51 20.42
N ILE A 132 3.35 6.70 19.84
CA ILE A 132 2.73 7.82 20.56
C ILE A 132 1.24 7.53 20.86
N PRO A 133 0.36 7.20 19.89
CA PRO A 133 -1.00 6.77 20.19
C PRO A 133 -1.07 5.53 21.09
N GLY A 134 -0.18 4.55 20.88
CA GLY A 134 -0.12 3.33 21.71
C GLY A 134 0.21 3.64 23.17
N TYR A 135 1.17 4.52 23.42
CA TYR A 135 1.52 5.01 24.75
C TYR A 135 0.35 5.76 25.41
N LEU A 136 -0.31 6.65 24.67
CA LEU A 136 -1.47 7.40 25.18
C LEU A 136 -2.64 6.47 25.53
N GLN A 137 -2.86 5.41 24.75
CA GLN A 137 -3.84 4.39 25.10
C GLN A 137 -3.44 3.66 26.38
N ALA A 138 -2.20 3.15 26.46
CA ALA A 138 -1.75 2.31 27.57
C ALA A 138 -1.70 3.06 28.92
N TYR A 139 -1.25 4.31 28.93
CA TYR A 139 -1.05 5.08 30.17
C TYR A 139 -2.21 6.00 30.52
N ARG A 140 -2.89 6.59 29.51
CA ARG A 140 -3.97 7.57 29.75
C ARG A 140 -5.36 7.02 29.47
N GLY A 141 -5.48 5.76 29.03
CA GLY A 141 -6.77 5.18 28.64
C GLY A 141 -7.40 5.87 27.44
N SER A 142 -6.60 6.53 26.58
CA SER A 142 -7.12 7.20 25.39
C SER A 142 -7.69 6.19 24.41
N HIS A 143 -8.82 6.51 23.77
CA HIS A 143 -9.45 5.59 22.83
C HIS A 143 -8.61 5.47 21.55
N ILE A 144 -8.01 4.29 21.32
CA ILE A 144 -7.04 4.06 20.24
C ILE A 144 -7.53 4.50 18.87
N VAL A 145 -8.80 4.23 18.56
CA VAL A 145 -9.40 4.60 17.27
C VAL A 145 -9.38 6.10 17.05
N ILE A 146 -9.83 6.89 18.04
CA ILE A 146 -9.92 8.34 17.90
C ILE A 146 -8.52 8.94 17.84
N THR A 147 -7.62 8.52 18.73
CA THR A 147 -6.25 9.03 18.77
C THR A 147 -5.52 8.72 17.47
N THR A 148 -5.64 7.51 16.93
CA THR A 148 -4.96 7.13 15.68
C THR A 148 -5.53 7.85 14.46
N ILE A 149 -6.85 8.09 14.38
CA ILE A 149 -7.45 8.93 13.33
C ILE A 149 -6.91 10.36 13.39
N MET A 150 -6.87 10.97 14.59
CA MET A 150 -6.35 12.33 14.75
C MET A 150 -4.87 12.42 14.34
N PHE A 151 -4.09 11.39 14.63
CA PHE A 151 -2.68 11.32 14.24
C PHE A 151 -2.46 11.18 12.72
N ASN A 152 -3.43 10.69 11.95
CA ASN A 152 -3.35 10.72 10.48
C ASN A 152 -3.31 12.17 9.97
N PHE A 153 -4.20 13.03 10.49
CA PHE A 153 -4.23 14.45 10.10
C PHE A 153 -2.95 15.18 10.51
N ILE A 154 -2.41 14.88 11.70
CA ILE A 154 -1.13 15.46 12.15
C ILE A 154 0.01 15.00 11.24
N ALA A 155 0.06 13.72 10.87
CA ALA A 155 1.09 13.18 9.97
C ALA A 155 1.02 13.85 8.59
N SER A 156 -0.19 14.02 8.05
CA SER A 156 -0.42 14.69 6.77
C SER A 156 0.03 16.14 6.81
N ALA A 157 -0.38 16.91 7.83
CA ALA A 157 0.03 18.31 8.00
C ALA A 157 1.56 18.44 8.19
N LEU A 158 2.16 17.53 8.95
CA LEU A 158 3.61 17.47 9.13
C LEU A 158 4.32 17.16 7.80
N MET A 159 3.85 16.18 7.03
CA MET A 159 4.43 15.85 5.74
C MET A 159 4.39 17.04 4.78
N VAL A 160 3.25 17.73 4.68
CA VAL A 160 3.12 18.94 3.84
C VAL A 160 4.11 20.00 4.29
N TYR A 161 4.23 20.26 5.59
CA TYR A 161 5.21 21.22 6.12
C TYR A 161 6.65 20.85 5.75
N LEU A 162 7.05 19.59 5.94
CA LEU A 162 8.39 19.11 5.63
C LEU A 162 8.70 19.20 4.14
N LEU A 163 7.77 18.77 3.28
CA LEU A 163 7.95 18.81 1.82
C LEU A 163 8.08 20.23 1.30
N VAL A 164 7.24 21.16 1.78
CA VAL A 164 7.23 22.55 1.29
C VAL A 164 8.41 23.37 1.80
N ASN A 165 8.77 23.21 3.09
CA ASN A 165 9.70 24.15 3.74
C ASN A 165 11.12 23.60 3.90
N ILE A 166 11.30 22.28 3.88
CA ILE A 166 12.59 21.65 4.25
C ILE A 166 13.14 20.79 3.10
N LEU A 167 12.31 19.93 2.51
CA LEU A 167 12.75 18.91 1.56
C LEU A 167 12.57 19.31 0.09
N ILE A 168 11.92 20.45 -0.18
CA ILE A 168 11.62 20.90 -1.53
C ILE A 168 12.89 21.01 -2.39
N LYS A 169 12.81 20.53 -3.63
CA LYS A 169 13.86 20.74 -4.63
C LYS A 169 14.01 22.25 -4.91
N PRO A 170 15.20 22.85 -4.73
CA PRO A 170 15.38 24.28 -4.96
C PRO A 170 14.96 24.70 -6.37
N GLY A 171 14.16 25.75 -6.47
CA GLY A 171 13.65 26.28 -7.75
C GLY A 171 12.40 25.59 -8.29
N GLN A 172 11.82 24.63 -7.57
CA GLN A 172 10.53 24.02 -7.93
C GLN A 172 9.37 24.61 -7.11
N MET A 173 8.21 24.66 -7.75
CA MET A 173 6.93 25.01 -7.11
C MET A 173 6.20 23.76 -6.58
N ALA A 174 6.48 22.58 -7.14
CA ALA A 174 5.91 21.33 -6.68
C ALA A 174 6.58 20.90 -5.36
N PRO A 175 5.82 20.47 -4.34
CA PRO A 175 6.35 20.03 -3.06
C PRO A 175 6.93 18.61 -3.18
N GLU A 176 8.02 18.48 -3.92
CA GLU A 176 8.74 17.24 -4.16
C GLU A 176 10.22 17.38 -3.77
N THR A 177 10.82 16.26 -3.41
CA THR A 177 12.26 16.22 -3.14
C THR A 177 13.05 16.24 -4.44
N ARG A 178 14.38 16.31 -4.34
CA ARG A 178 15.21 15.89 -5.49
C ARG A 178 14.91 14.43 -5.85
N ASP A 179 15.21 14.08 -7.09
CA ASP A 179 15.12 12.71 -7.56
C ASP A 179 16.15 11.83 -6.84
N ILE A 180 15.75 10.58 -6.57
CA ILE A 180 16.63 9.54 -6.05
C ILE A 180 17.52 9.05 -7.20
N ALA A 181 18.80 8.81 -6.95
CA ALA A 181 19.71 8.33 -7.98
C ALA A 181 19.27 6.98 -8.58
N ASP A 182 19.47 6.78 -9.88
CA ASP A 182 19.07 5.55 -10.58
C ASP A 182 19.68 4.28 -9.98
N SER A 183 20.87 4.38 -9.38
CA SER A 183 21.56 3.27 -8.68
C SER A 183 20.81 2.74 -7.46
N ALA A 184 19.90 3.55 -6.90
CA ALA A 184 19.07 3.25 -5.74
C ALA A 184 17.66 2.77 -6.13
N SER A 185 17.28 2.85 -7.40
CA SER A 185 16.00 2.36 -7.90
C SER A 185 15.95 0.84 -7.89
N LEU A 186 14.79 0.29 -7.50
CA LEU A 186 14.56 -1.15 -7.56
C LEU A 186 14.46 -1.60 -9.03
N PRO A 187 15.10 -2.74 -9.39
CA PRO A 187 15.00 -3.25 -10.74
C PRO A 187 13.54 -3.63 -11.05
N LEU A 188 13.08 -3.20 -12.21
CA LEU A 188 11.73 -3.48 -12.69
C LEU A 188 11.69 -4.89 -13.29
N MET A 189 10.52 -5.54 -13.27
CA MET A 189 10.40 -6.90 -13.78
C MET A 189 10.80 -7.00 -15.25
N HIS A 190 10.42 -6.02 -16.07
CA HIS A 190 10.77 -6.02 -17.49
C HIS A 190 12.28 -5.97 -17.73
N GLU A 191 13.05 -5.30 -16.86
CA GLU A 191 14.51 -5.26 -16.92
C GLU A 191 15.13 -6.60 -16.54
N LEU A 192 14.57 -7.27 -15.52
CA LEU A 192 15.00 -8.60 -15.11
C LEU A 192 14.71 -9.64 -16.20
N PHE A 193 13.51 -9.64 -16.77
CA PHE A 193 13.13 -10.55 -17.85
C PHE A 193 13.96 -10.32 -19.13
N ALA A 194 14.34 -9.07 -19.41
CA ALA A 194 15.23 -8.75 -20.53
C ALA A 194 16.61 -9.43 -20.40
N GLN A 195 17.12 -9.63 -19.18
CA GLN A 195 18.38 -10.37 -18.94
C GLN A 195 18.28 -11.85 -19.36
N PHE A 196 17.07 -12.41 -19.36
CA PHE A 196 16.77 -13.77 -19.82
C PHE A 196 16.31 -13.81 -21.29
N GLY A 197 16.39 -12.70 -22.02
CA GLY A 197 15.97 -12.60 -23.42
C GLY A 197 14.45 -12.50 -23.64
N ILE A 198 13.67 -12.34 -22.57
CA ILE A 198 12.21 -12.20 -22.64
C ILE A 198 11.86 -10.71 -22.65
N LYS A 199 11.29 -10.22 -23.75
CA LYS A 199 10.83 -8.82 -23.86
C LYS A 199 9.41 -8.72 -23.33
N ILE A 200 9.26 -8.04 -22.20
CA ILE A 200 7.96 -7.71 -21.60
C ILE A 200 7.76 -6.20 -21.67
N THR A 201 6.51 -5.75 -21.77
CA THR A 201 6.16 -4.33 -21.73
C THR A 201 6.65 -3.67 -20.43
N GLN A 202 7.08 -2.41 -20.52
CA GLN A 202 7.53 -1.63 -19.37
C GLN A 202 6.36 -1.39 -18.43
N THR A 203 6.50 -1.85 -17.19
CA THR A 203 5.48 -1.73 -16.14
C THR A 203 6.16 -1.37 -14.82
N PRO A 204 5.43 -0.77 -13.86
CA PRO A 204 5.96 -0.46 -12.53
C PRO A 204 6.15 -1.69 -11.63
N LEU A 205 5.78 -2.89 -12.12
CA LEU A 205 5.96 -4.14 -11.39
C LEU A 205 7.46 -4.36 -11.09
N ASN A 206 7.76 -4.64 -9.83
CA ASN A 206 9.12 -4.80 -9.34
C ASN A 206 9.20 -5.91 -8.28
N LEU A 207 10.40 -6.16 -7.77
CA LEU A 207 10.70 -7.25 -6.83
C LEU A 207 9.89 -7.22 -5.51
N SER A 208 9.26 -6.09 -5.16
CA SER A 208 8.47 -5.97 -3.92
C SER A 208 7.31 -6.95 -3.84
N ILE A 209 6.78 -7.46 -4.97
CA ILE A 209 5.73 -8.47 -4.95
C ILE A 209 6.17 -9.76 -4.24
N PHE A 210 7.42 -10.19 -4.42
CA PHE A 210 7.96 -11.37 -3.74
C PHE A 210 8.14 -11.12 -2.25
N VAL A 211 8.54 -9.91 -1.88
CA VAL A 211 8.64 -9.50 -0.47
C VAL A 211 7.25 -9.48 0.17
N ALA A 212 6.24 -8.98 -0.52
CA ALA A 212 4.86 -8.96 -0.04
C ALA A 212 4.30 -10.38 0.17
N LEU A 213 4.52 -11.27 -0.80
CA LEU A 213 4.11 -12.66 -0.69
C LEU A 213 4.83 -13.36 0.46
N LEU A 214 6.15 -13.20 0.57
CA LEU A 214 6.94 -13.76 1.67
C LEU A 214 6.44 -13.24 3.03
N ALA A 215 6.20 -11.94 3.16
CA ALA A 215 5.64 -11.35 4.37
C ALA A 215 4.25 -11.91 4.70
N SER A 216 3.42 -12.18 3.69
CA SER A 216 2.08 -12.76 3.89
C SER A 216 2.10 -14.20 4.41
N PHE A 217 3.16 -14.96 4.15
CA PHE A 217 3.32 -16.30 4.73
C PHE A 217 3.81 -16.29 6.18
N LEU A 218 4.38 -15.17 6.64
CA LEU A 218 4.95 -15.04 7.98
C LEU A 218 3.96 -14.48 9.02
N VAL A 219 2.83 -13.92 8.58
CA VAL A 219 1.77 -13.31 9.39
C VAL A 219 0.55 -14.21 9.39
#